data_AF-A0A947TKH5-F1
#
_entry.id   AF-A0A947TKH5-F1
#
_cell.length_a   1.000
_cell.length_b   1.000
_cell.length_c   1.000
_cell.angle_alpha   90.00
_cell.angle_beta   90.00
_cell.angle_gamma   90.00
#
_symmetry.space_group_name_H-M   'P 1'
#
loop_
_entity.id
_entity.type
_entity.pdbx_description
1 polymer ?
#
loop_
_entity_poly.entity_id
_entity_poly.type
_entity_poly.pdbx_seq_one_letter_code
_entity_poly.pdbx_strand_id
1 'polypeptide(L)'
;MAKKTANSKKETKSKTVAKPSSLVDTRVIYCGDNLEQLKKLPENCVDLIYIDPPFNSNRNYEVFWGETKEKRSFDDRHASTQAYIEFMRPRCVELHHLILPPV
;
A
#
# COMPACT_ATOMS: atom_id res chain seq x y z
N MET A 1 -14.35 20.80 -53.79
CA MET A 1 -14.04 19.78 -52.75
C MET A 1 -13.96 20.48 -51.41
N ALA A 2 -15.02 20.41 -50.59
CA ALA A 2 -15.04 21.01 -49.26
C ALA A 2 -14.68 19.95 -48.22
N LYS A 3 -13.54 20.12 -47.52
CA LYS A 3 -13.17 19.26 -46.39
C LYS A 3 -13.93 19.73 -45.15
N LYS A 4 -14.86 18.90 -44.68
CA LYS A 4 -15.58 19.07 -43.42
C LYS A 4 -14.67 18.53 -42.31
N THR A 5 -14.06 19.41 -41.52
CA THR A 5 -13.23 19.00 -40.37
C THR A 5 -14.17 18.62 -39.22
N ALA A 6 -14.17 17.34 -38.86
CA ALA A 6 -14.91 16.83 -37.71
C ALA A 6 -14.25 17.31 -36.41
N ASN A 7 -14.99 18.07 -35.60
CA ASN A 7 -14.57 18.55 -34.30
C ASN A 7 -14.78 17.42 -33.27
N SER A 8 -13.72 16.73 -32.88
CA SER A 8 -13.77 15.68 -31.85
C SER A 8 -13.88 16.33 -30.47
N LYS A 9 -15.07 16.31 -29.87
CA LYS A 9 -15.28 16.69 -28.47
C LYS A 9 -14.53 15.69 -27.59
N LYS A 10 -13.51 16.17 -26.88
CA LYS A 10 -12.76 15.42 -25.88
C LYS A 10 -13.63 15.31 -24.63
N GLU A 11 -14.29 14.16 -24.44
CA GLU A 11 -15.01 13.85 -23.21
C GLU A 11 -14.04 13.83 -22.02
N THR A 12 -14.14 14.85 -21.17
CA THR A 12 -13.47 14.90 -19.87
C THR A 12 -14.21 13.96 -18.93
N LYS A 13 -13.69 12.74 -18.72
CA LYS A 13 -14.14 11.85 -17.65
C LYS A 13 -14.05 12.61 -16.31
N SER A 14 -15.18 12.81 -15.65
CA SER A 14 -15.28 13.41 -14.33
C SER A 14 -14.41 12.60 -13.36
N LYS A 15 -13.37 13.23 -12.80
CA LYS A 15 -12.59 12.64 -11.70
C LYS A 15 -13.53 12.59 -10.49
N THR A 16 -13.98 11.41 -10.11
CA THR A 16 -14.73 11.21 -8.86
C THR A 16 -13.86 11.68 -7.70
N VAL A 17 -14.26 12.77 -7.05
CA VAL A 17 -13.60 13.24 -5.83
C VAL A 17 -13.93 12.23 -4.74
N ALA A 18 -12.92 11.51 -4.24
CA ALA A 18 -13.10 10.55 -3.16
C ALA A 18 -13.70 11.26 -1.94
N LYS A 19 -14.74 10.66 -1.34
CA LYS A 19 -15.37 11.19 -0.13
C LYS A 19 -14.35 11.16 1.01
N PRO A 20 -14.14 12.26 1.75
CA PRO A 20 -13.24 12.25 2.90
C PRO A 20 -13.78 11.32 3.99
N SER A 21 -12.87 10.60 4.67
CA SER A 21 -13.21 9.79 5.83
C SER A 21 -13.49 10.69 7.04
N SER A 22 -14.47 10.32 7.86
CA SER A 22 -14.77 10.99 9.14
C SER A 22 -13.99 10.42 10.32
N LEU A 23 -13.30 9.28 10.13
CA LEU A 23 -12.59 8.56 11.19
C LEU A 23 -11.09 8.83 11.17
N VAL A 24 -10.51 9.02 9.98
CA VAL A 24 -9.06 9.19 9.78
C VAL A 24 -8.79 10.16 8.64
N ASP A 25 -7.66 10.87 8.73
CA ASP A 25 -7.15 11.68 7.63
C ASP A 25 -6.76 10.80 6.43
N THR A 26 -6.98 11.31 5.22
CA THR A 26 -6.64 10.58 3.97
C THR A 26 -5.39 11.16 3.32
N ARG A 27 -4.72 10.36 2.47
CA ARG A 27 -3.47 10.74 1.78
C ARG A 27 -2.31 11.02 2.74
N VAL A 28 -2.33 10.38 3.91
CA VAL A 28 -1.26 10.49 4.91
C VAL A 28 -0.21 9.41 4.67
N ILE A 29 1.07 9.79 4.82
CA ILE A 29 2.20 8.87 4.79
C ILE A 29 2.82 8.83 6.18
N TYR A 30 2.85 7.65 6.79
CA TYR A 30 3.55 7.42 8.04
C TYR A 30 4.91 6.80 7.75
N CYS A 31 5.98 7.33 8.36
CA CYS A 31 7.32 6.79 8.26
C CYS A 31 7.70 6.13 9.61
N GLY A 32 8.09 4.85 9.58
CA GLY A 32 8.46 4.07 10.78
C GLY A 32 8.02 2.62 10.69
N ASP A 33 8.07 1.90 11.82
CA ASP A 33 7.54 0.54 11.91
C ASP A 33 6.01 0.56 11.80
N ASN A 34 5.47 -0.25 10.89
CA ASN A 34 4.03 -0.29 10.65
C ASN A 34 3.24 -0.78 11.88
N LEU A 35 3.78 -1.67 12.72
CA LEU A 35 3.08 -2.20 13.89
C LEU A 35 2.79 -1.10 14.91
N GLU A 36 3.72 -0.15 15.08
CA GLU A 36 3.52 0.99 15.96
C GLU A 36 2.48 1.98 15.42
N GLN A 37 2.36 2.11 14.10
CA GLN A 37 1.39 3.01 13.47
C GLN A 37 -0.01 2.39 13.44
N LEU A 38 -0.12 1.10 13.11
CA LEU A 38 -1.39 0.39 13.07
C LEU A 38 -2.12 0.47 14.43
N LYS A 39 -1.38 0.34 15.54
CA LYS A 39 -1.92 0.46 16.91
C LYS A 39 -2.50 1.83 17.28
N LYS A 40 -2.20 2.88 16.51
CA LYS A 40 -2.68 4.24 16.77
C LYS A 40 -3.96 4.57 16.00
N LEU A 41 -4.31 3.73 15.02
CA LEU A 41 -5.50 3.92 14.20
C LEU A 41 -6.73 3.36 14.91
N PRO A 42 -7.91 3.98 14.73
CA PRO A 42 -9.15 3.49 15.32
C PRO A 42 -9.60 2.17 14.68
N GLU A 43 -10.32 1.35 15.43
CA GLU A 43 -10.96 0.14 14.92
C GLU A 43 -11.92 0.45 13.75
N ASN A 44 -12.10 -0.51 12.83
CA ASN A 44 -13.13 -0.43 11.79
C ASN A 44 -13.06 0.87 10.96
N CYS A 45 -11.85 1.34 10.62
CA CYS A 45 -11.64 2.63 9.97
C CYS A 45 -11.18 2.54 8.51
N VAL A 46 -10.93 1.32 7.99
CA VAL A 46 -10.52 1.11 6.59
C VAL A 46 -11.40 0.08 5.88
N ASP A 47 -11.70 0.35 4.62
CA ASP A 47 -12.49 -0.55 3.77
C ASP A 47 -11.64 -1.65 3.11
N LEU A 48 -10.37 -1.35 2.80
CA LEU A 48 -9.47 -2.24 2.07
C LEU A 48 -8.04 -2.09 2.58
N ILE A 49 -7.38 -3.24 2.75
CA ILE A 49 -5.98 -3.34 3.11
C ILE A 49 -5.24 -4.04 1.97
N TYR A 50 -4.17 -3.43 1.50
CA TYR A 50 -3.20 -4.05 0.59
C TYR A 50 -1.84 -4.07 1.27
N ILE A 51 -1.18 -5.21 1.26
CA ILE A 51 0.17 -5.39 1.81
C ILE A 51 1.04 -6.20 0.86
N ASP A 52 2.33 -5.88 0.84
CA ASP A 52 3.39 -6.63 0.17
C ASP A 52 4.52 -6.88 1.20
N PRO A 53 4.33 -7.85 2.12
CA PRO A 53 5.29 -8.10 3.19
C PRO A 53 6.57 -8.78 2.65
N PRO A 54 7.66 -8.84 3.45
CA PRO A 54 8.81 -9.68 3.11
C PRO A 54 8.36 -11.10 2.75
N PHE A 55 8.85 -11.66 1.64
CA PHE A 55 8.38 -12.95 1.15
C PHE A 55 8.93 -14.14 1.95
N ASN A 56 9.94 -13.91 2.78
CA ASN A 56 10.70 -14.95 3.47
C ASN A 56 11.26 -16.00 2.49
N SER A 57 11.71 -15.52 1.32
CA SER A 57 12.19 -16.36 0.22
C SER A 57 13.66 -16.78 0.37
N ASN A 58 14.36 -16.24 1.37
CA ASN A 58 15.79 -16.42 1.60
C ASN A 58 16.64 -15.99 0.39
N ARG A 59 16.17 -14.98 -0.35
CA ARG A 59 16.83 -14.38 -1.51
C ARG A 59 17.30 -12.98 -1.18
N ASN A 60 18.40 -12.57 -1.80
CA ASN A 60 18.80 -11.18 -1.81
C ASN A 60 18.11 -10.50 -3.00
N TYR A 61 17.22 -9.55 -2.72
CA TYR A 61 16.61 -8.73 -3.77
C TYR A 61 17.47 -7.50 -3.99
N GLU A 62 17.98 -7.36 -5.21
CA GLU A 62 18.77 -6.22 -5.65
C GLU A 62 17.99 -5.46 -6.71
N VAL A 63 17.72 -4.18 -6.48
CA VAL A 63 17.12 -3.30 -7.48
C VAL A 63 18.19 -2.36 -8.01
N PHE A 64 18.43 -2.43 -9.31
CA PHE A 64 19.33 -1.54 -10.04
C PHE A 64 18.53 -0.40 -10.66
N TRP A 65 18.74 0.82 -10.17
CA TRP A 65 18.20 2.02 -10.80
C TRP A 65 19.17 2.49 -11.87
N GLY A 66 18.83 2.24 -13.14
CA GLY A 66 19.71 2.48 -14.29
C GLY A 66 20.18 3.94 -14.44
N GLU A 67 19.42 4.90 -13.91
CA GLU A 67 19.73 6.34 -14.02
C GLU A 67 20.66 6.86 -12.92
N THR A 68 20.63 6.26 -11.72
CA THR A 68 21.36 6.77 -10.54
C THR A 68 22.55 5.89 -10.14
N LYS A 69 22.73 4.71 -10.76
CA LYS A 69 23.70 3.68 -10.36
C LYS A 69 23.60 3.28 -8.87
N GLU A 70 22.49 3.62 -8.19
CA GLU A 70 22.25 3.17 -6.82
C GLU A 70 21.81 1.71 -6.84
N LYS A 71 22.57 0.88 -6.10
CA LYS A 71 22.18 -0.48 -5.75
C LYS A 71 21.52 -0.42 -4.38
N ARG A 72 20.21 -0.64 -4.34
CA ARG A 72 19.49 -0.87 -3.08
C ARG A 72 19.23 -2.36 -2.94
N SER A 73 19.69 -2.92 -1.83
CA SER A 73 19.43 -4.30 -1.44
C SER A 73 18.73 -4.33 -0.10
N PHE A 74 17.77 -5.21 0.04
CA PHE A 74 17.24 -5.60 1.34
C PHE A 74 17.37 -7.10 1.50
N ASP A 75 17.62 -7.53 2.73
CA ASP A 75 17.68 -8.94 3.09
C ASP A 75 16.26 -9.44 3.39
N ASP A 76 15.71 -10.25 2.49
CA ASP A 76 14.45 -10.98 2.73
C ASP A 76 14.76 -12.28 3.49
N ARG A 77 15.32 -12.12 4.70
CA ARG A 77 15.84 -13.23 5.51
C ARG A 77 15.32 -13.13 6.93
N HIS A 78 14.45 -14.06 7.30
CA HIS A 78 14.14 -14.35 8.70
C HIS A 78 14.92 -15.59 9.14
N ALA A 79 15.31 -15.64 10.42
CA ALA A 79 16.11 -16.74 10.96
C ALA A 79 15.43 -18.12 10.78
N SER A 80 14.10 -18.14 10.76
CA SER A 80 13.29 -19.34 10.52
C SER A 80 11.89 -18.93 10.08
N THR A 81 11.10 -19.89 9.60
CA THR A 81 9.66 -19.72 9.39
C THR A 81 8.96 -19.22 10.65
N GLN A 82 9.38 -19.71 11.83
CA GLN A 82 8.82 -19.30 13.10
C GLN A 82 9.11 -17.82 13.40
N ALA A 83 10.33 -17.34 13.15
CA ALA A 83 10.68 -15.93 13.29
C ALA A 83 9.88 -15.03 12.32
N TYR A 84 9.61 -15.50 11.10
CA TYR A 84 8.72 -14.79 10.17
C TYR A 84 7.29 -14.72 10.68
N ILE A 85 6.76 -15.81 11.24
CA ILE A 85 5.42 -15.83 11.85
C ILE A 85 5.35 -14.89 13.05
N GLU A 86 6.36 -14.87 13.91
CA GLU A 86 6.44 -13.95 15.06
C GLU A 86 6.49 -12.48 14.62
N PHE A 87 7.13 -12.20 13.49
CA PHE A 87 7.14 -10.87 12.88
C PHE A 87 5.78 -10.50 12.27
N MET A 88 5.16 -11.39 11.51
CA MET A 88 3.94 -11.08 10.74
C MET A 88 2.66 -11.15 11.55
N ARG A 89 2.53 -12.10 12.49
CA ARG A 89 1.31 -12.33 13.26
C ARG A 89 0.78 -11.08 13.98
N PRO A 90 1.58 -10.33 14.75
CA PRO A 90 1.06 -9.13 15.42
C PRO A 90 0.55 -8.09 14.43
N ARG A 91 1.20 -7.96 13.26
CA ARG A 91 0.77 -7.04 12.20
C ARG A 91 -0.57 -7.48 11.60
N CYS A 92 -0.73 -8.76 11.29
CA CYS A 92 -2.01 -9.28 10.78
C CYS A 92 -3.17 -9.09 11.77
N VAL A 93 -2.91 -9.20 13.08
CA VAL A 93 -3.92 -8.95 14.13
C VAL A 93 -4.34 -7.48 14.11
N GLU A 94 -3.39 -6.54 14.08
CA GLU A 94 -3.73 -5.12 14.01
C GLU A 94 -4.42 -4.76 12.67
N LEU A 95 -3.98 -5.32 11.55
CA LEU A 95 -4.66 -5.11 10.26
C LEU A 95 -6.13 -5.56 10.30
N HIS A 96 -6.40 -6.71 10.94
CA HIS A 96 -7.77 -7.19 11.12
C HIS A 96 -8.59 -6.28 12.06
N HIS A 97 -7.98 -5.66 13.07
CA HIS A 97 -8.67 -4.70 13.94
C HIS A 97 -9.16 -3.45 13.16
N LEU A 98 -8.45 -3.05 12.12
CA LEU A 98 -8.79 -1.84 11.38
C LEU A 98 -9.86 -2.04 10.31
N ILE A 99 -10.02 -3.26 9.78
CA ILE A 99 -10.90 -3.51 8.64
C ILE A 99 -12.37 -3.45 9.06
N LEU A 100 -13.20 -2.78 8.27
CA LEU A 100 -14.65 -2.74 8.50
C LEU A 100 -15.26 -4.15 8.46
N PRO A 101 -16.29 -4.42 9.29
CA PRO A 101 -17.00 -5.69 9.24
C PRO A 101 -17.74 -5.85 7.90
N PRO A 102 -17.92 -7.08 7.41
CA PRO A 102 -18.72 -7.33 6.22
C PRO A 102 -20.17 -6.88 6.45
N VAL A 103 -20.74 -6.20 5.44
CA VAL A 103 -22.15 -5.76 5.38
C VAL A 103 -23.09 -6.86 4.92
#